data_AF-A0AAV4B3A0-F1
#
_entry.id   AF-A0AAV4B3A0-F1
#
_cell.length_a   1.000
_cell.length_b   1.000
_cell.length_c   1.000
_cell.angle_alpha   90.00
_cell.angle_beta   90.00
_cell.angle_gamma   90.00
#
_symmetry.space_group_name_H-M   'P 1'
#
loop_
_entity.id
_entity.type
_entity.pdbx_description
1 polymer ?
#
loop_
_entity_poly.entity_id
_entity_poly.type
_entity_poly.pdbx_seq_one_letter_code
_entity_poly.pdbx_strand_id
1 'polypeptide(L)'
;MVPRTWGGQLFCIFYALFGIPIFGAVLVGTGERLQIPIKKLHQSRPWVKDNPIRDQKLKSILLLSTGMSVIVFIPAWVFTITEDWSYLEGMYYSVITLTTVGFGDLVPGEESTKHNN
;
A
#
# COMPACT_ATOMS: atom_id res chain seq x y z
N MET A 1 0.51 20.89 -4.04
CA MET A 1 1.58 21.92 -4.14
C MET A 1 2.65 21.45 -5.13
N VAL A 2 3.22 22.32 -5.98
CA VAL A 2 4.26 21.93 -6.98
C VAL A 2 5.37 22.99 -7.03
N PRO A 3 6.65 22.61 -7.31
CA PRO A 3 7.74 23.58 -7.39
C PRO A 3 7.55 24.55 -8.57
N ARG A 4 7.45 25.85 -8.27
CA ARG A 4 7.30 26.93 -9.27
C ARG A 4 8.62 27.62 -9.62
N THR A 5 9.70 27.38 -8.86
CA THR A 5 11.01 27.99 -9.10
C THR A 5 11.87 27.10 -10.00
N TRP A 6 12.69 27.73 -10.84
CA TRP A 6 13.59 27.02 -11.77
C TRP A 6 14.55 26.06 -11.06
N GLY A 7 15.16 26.51 -9.95
CA GLY A 7 16.03 25.66 -9.13
C GLY A 7 15.30 24.49 -8.47
N GLY A 8 14.05 24.71 -8.01
CA GLY A 8 13.24 23.66 -7.40
C GLY A 8 12.83 22.57 -8.39
N GLN A 9 12.53 22.94 -9.63
CA GLN A 9 12.24 22.00 -10.71
C GLN A 9 13.46 21.15 -11.07
N LEU A 10 14.64 21.78 -11.22
CA LEU A 10 15.88 21.06 -11.51
C LEU A 10 16.23 20.05 -10.41
N PHE A 11 16.11 20.45 -9.14
CA PHE A 11 16.29 19.56 -8.00
C PHE A 11 15.32 18.37 -8.03
N CYS A 12 14.04 18.62 -8.31
CA CYS A 12 13.00 17.59 -8.37
C CYS A 12 13.30 16.52 -9.44
N ILE A 13 13.84 16.93 -10.60
CA ILE A 13 14.26 16.01 -11.67
C ILE A 13 15.35 15.05 -11.18
N PHE A 14 16.41 15.58 -10.55
CA PHE A 14 17.49 14.73 -10.02
C PHE A 14 17.00 13.81 -8.90
N TYR A 15 16.17 14.33 -7.99
CA TYR A 15 15.57 13.54 -6.93
C TYR A 15 14.74 12.37 -7.49
N ALA A 16 13.90 12.60 -8.49
CA ALA A 16 13.10 11.56 -9.11
C ALA A 16 13.96 10.52 -9.83
N LEU A 17 15.02 10.95 -10.52
CA LEU A 17 15.92 10.06 -11.28
C LEU A 17 16.56 8.99 -10.39
N PHE A 18 17.04 9.35 -9.20
CA PHE A 18 17.65 8.41 -8.27
C PHE A 18 16.63 7.78 -7.32
N GLY A 19 15.59 8.52 -6.94
CA GLY A 19 14.58 8.07 -5.98
C GLY A 19 13.71 6.93 -6.51
N ILE A 20 13.25 6.99 -7.77
CA ILE A 20 12.38 5.95 -8.35
C ILE A 20 13.09 4.59 -8.40
N PRO A 21 14.34 4.46 -8.89
CA PRO A 21 15.08 3.20 -8.85
C PRO A 21 15.29 2.65 -7.44
N ILE A 22 15.66 3.51 -6.49
CA ILE A 22 15.91 3.10 -5.09
C ILE A 22 14.60 2.62 -4.45
N PHE A 23 13.50 3.36 -4.65
CA PHE A 23 12.19 2.98 -4.15
C PHE A 23 11.74 1.62 -4.73
N GLY A 24 11.95 1.41 -6.03
CA GLY A 24 11.69 0.12 -6.67
C GLY A 24 12.47 -1.03 -6.06
N ALA A 25 13.77 -0.84 -5.80
CA ALA A 25 14.61 -1.86 -5.17
C ALA A 25 14.15 -2.21 -3.74
N VAL A 26 13.77 -1.19 -2.94
CA VAL A 26 13.22 -1.39 -1.59
C VAL A 26 11.88 -2.12 -1.63
N LEU A 27 11.02 -1.79 -2.61
CA LEU A 27 9.72 -2.43 -2.78
C LEU A 27 9.87 -3.92 -3.11
N VAL A 28 10.74 -4.27 -4.07
CA VAL A 28 11.04 -5.67 -4.42
C VAL A 28 11.61 -6.41 -3.21
N GLY A 29 12.58 -5.81 -2.51
CA GLY A 29 13.17 -6.41 -1.31
C GLY A 29 12.13 -6.66 -0.20
N THR A 30 11.25 -5.70 0.06
CA THR A 30 10.18 -5.84 1.08
C THR A 30 9.14 -6.88 0.66
N GLY A 31 8.79 -6.93 -0.63
CA GLY A 31 7.89 -7.93 -1.20
C GLY A 31 8.42 -9.36 -1.02
N GLU A 32 9.72 -9.57 -1.22
CA GLU A 32 10.35 -10.89 -0.97
C GLU A 32 10.32 -11.27 0.51
N ARG A 33 10.61 -10.31 1.42
CA ARG A 33 10.56 -10.55 2.87
C ARG A 33 9.16 -10.88 3.35
N LEU A 34 8.13 -10.28 2.77
CA LEU A 34 6.73 -10.60 3.05
C LEU A 34 6.41 -12.06 2.69
N GLN A 35 7.08 -12.64 1.69
CA GLN A 35 6.88 -14.02 1.25
C GLN A 35 7.65 -15.07 2.07
N ILE A 36 8.65 -14.67 2.88
CA ILE A 36 9.42 -15.59 3.74
C ILE A 36 8.58 -16.25 4.85
N PRO A 37 7.77 -15.53 5.66
CA PRO A 37 6.90 -16.17 6.64
C PRO A 37 5.86 -17.08 5.97
N ILE A 38 5.46 -16.78 4.74
CA ILE A 38 4.56 -17.60 3.91
C ILE A 38 5.19 -18.96 3.62
N LYS A 39 6.46 -18.97 3.19
CA LYS A 39 7.21 -20.22 2.92
C LYS A 39 7.44 -21.04 4.18
N LYS A 40 7.72 -20.38 5.32
CA LYS A 40 7.85 -21.07 6.63
C LYS A 40 6.52 -21.66 7.10
N LEU A 41 5.42 -20.92 7.00
CA LEU A 41 4.08 -21.38 7.37
C LEU A 41 3.63 -22.57 6.50
N HIS A 42 4.00 -22.54 5.21
CA HIS A 42 3.75 -23.63 4.27
C HIS A 42 4.47 -24.93 4.67
N GLN A 43 5.70 -24.83 5.19
CA GLN A 43 6.54 -25.99 5.50
C GLN A 43 6.17 -26.69 6.83
N SER A 44 5.41 -26.05 7.71
CA SER A 44 5.04 -26.60 9.03
C SER A 44 3.83 -27.57 9.03
N ARG A 45 3.19 -27.86 7.90
CA ARG A 45 2.06 -28.83 7.82
C ARG A 45 2.32 -29.97 6.82
N PRO A 46 3.13 -30.98 7.19
CA PRO A 46 3.46 -32.12 6.32
C PRO A 46 2.33 -33.18 6.16
N TRP A 47 1.17 -33.03 6.82
CA TRP A 47 0.15 -34.09 6.98
C TRP A 47 -1.16 -33.87 6.20
N VAL A 48 -1.17 -33.04 5.16
CA VAL A 48 -2.32 -32.90 4.24
C VAL A 48 -1.78 -33.06 2.83
N LYS A 49 -1.97 -34.27 2.27
CA LYS A 49 -1.40 -34.68 0.99
C LYS A 49 -2.53 -34.90 -0.03
N ASP A 50 -3.20 -33.82 -0.39
CA ASP A 50 -4.02 -33.75 -1.60
C ASP A 50 -3.46 -32.61 -2.49
N ASN A 51 -3.12 -32.93 -3.74
CA ASN A 51 -2.62 -32.01 -4.79
C ASN A 51 -1.79 -30.79 -4.29
N PRO A 52 -0.50 -30.98 -3.93
CA PRO A 52 0.32 -29.93 -3.29
C PRO A 52 0.46 -28.64 -4.12
N ILE A 53 0.39 -28.74 -5.46
CA ILE A 53 0.46 -27.59 -6.37
C ILE A 53 -0.79 -26.70 -6.26
N ARG A 54 -1.97 -27.29 -6.06
CA ARG A 54 -3.24 -26.55 -5.94
C ARG A 54 -3.35 -25.88 -4.58
N ASP A 55 -2.94 -26.58 -3.52
CA ASP A 55 -2.97 -26.05 -2.14
C ASP A 55 -1.97 -24.92 -1.92
N GLN A 56 -0.78 -24.99 -2.52
CA GLN A 56 0.21 -23.93 -2.44
C GLN A 56 -0.27 -22.65 -3.15
N LYS A 57 -0.86 -22.79 -4.34
CA LYS A 57 -1.44 -21.66 -5.07
C LYS A 57 -2.62 -21.06 -4.32
N LEU A 58 -3.53 -21.89 -3.80
CA LEU A 58 -4.70 -21.44 -3.04
C LEU A 58 -4.30 -20.69 -1.77
N LYS A 59 -3.36 -21.21 -0.97
CA LYS A 59 -2.87 -20.54 0.24
C LYS A 59 -2.16 -19.23 -0.06
N SER A 60 -1.38 -19.17 -1.15
CA SER A 60 -0.72 -17.94 -1.58
C SER A 60 -1.74 -16.88 -2.03
N ILE A 61 -2.76 -17.28 -2.80
CA ILE A 61 -3.85 -16.40 -3.24
C ILE A 61 -4.67 -15.91 -2.04
N LEU A 62 -5.05 -16.81 -1.13
CA LEU A 62 -5.79 -16.45 0.08
C LEU A 62 -5.00 -15.45 0.92
N LEU A 63 -3.71 -15.69 1.13
CA LEU A 63 -2.87 -14.80 1.92
C LEU A 63 -2.65 -13.43 1.25
N LEU A 64 -2.47 -13.40 -0.07
CA LEU A 64 -2.42 -12.14 -0.83
C LEU A 64 -3.76 -11.39 -0.73
N SER A 65 -4.89 -12.08 -0.87
CA SER A 65 -6.21 -11.46 -0.72
C SER A 65 -6.43 -10.89 0.69
N THR A 66 -6.04 -11.62 1.73
CA THR A 66 -6.12 -11.13 3.11
C THR A 66 -5.18 -9.95 3.34
N GLY A 67 -3.96 -10.01 2.79
CA GLY A 67 -3.01 -8.89 2.86
C GLY A 67 -3.56 -7.63 2.21
N MET A 68 -4.13 -7.75 1.00
CA MET A 68 -4.78 -6.64 0.29
C MET A 68 -5.96 -6.04 1.09
N SER A 69 -6.80 -6.88 1.69
CA SER A 69 -7.87 -6.40 2.56
C SER A 69 -7.32 -5.65 3.77
N VAL A 70 -6.31 -6.19 4.44
CA VAL A 70 -5.68 -5.58 5.62
C VAL A 70 -5.09 -4.20 5.30
N ILE A 71 -4.35 -4.07 4.20
CA ILE A 71 -3.72 -2.79 3.83
C ILE A 71 -4.74 -1.74 3.37
N VAL A 72 -5.98 -2.11 3.03
CA VAL A 72 -7.03 -1.14 2.66
C VAL A 72 -7.90 -0.79 3.87
N PHE A 73 -8.38 -1.79 4.62
CA PHE A 73 -9.35 -1.58 5.68
C PHE A 73 -8.72 -1.04 6.97
N ILE A 74 -7.49 -1.44 7.32
CA ILE A 74 -6.83 -0.90 8.53
C ILE A 74 -6.55 0.60 8.37
N PRO A 75 -5.90 1.07 7.29
CA PRO A 75 -5.67 2.51 7.13
C PRO A 75 -6.97 3.29 7.01
N ALA A 76 -7.99 2.76 6.30
CA ALA A 76 -9.31 3.39 6.26
C ALA A 76 -9.87 3.64 7.67
N TRP A 77 -9.80 2.64 8.55
CA TRP A 77 -10.23 2.79 9.94
C TRP A 77 -9.39 3.81 10.72
N VAL A 78 -8.07 3.81 10.55
CA VAL A 78 -7.19 4.81 11.18
C VAL A 78 -7.58 6.22 10.74
N PHE A 79 -7.76 6.45 9.44
CA PHE A 79 -8.11 7.77 8.90
C PHE A 79 -9.50 8.26 9.33
N THR A 80 -10.46 7.36 9.60
CA THR A 80 -11.73 7.79 10.20
C THR A 80 -11.58 8.40 11.59
N ILE A 81 -10.57 7.98 12.36
CA ILE A 81 -10.34 8.46 13.73
C ILE A 81 -9.45 9.70 13.71
N THR A 82 -8.45 9.74 12.82
CA THR A 82 -7.45 10.82 12.81
C THR A 82 -7.91 12.05 12.02
N GLU A 83 -8.63 11.86 10.91
CA GLU A 83 -8.99 12.95 9.98
C GLU A 83 -10.50 13.26 9.99
N ASP A 84 -11.29 12.57 10.83
CA ASP A 84 -12.76 12.68 10.88
C ASP A 84 -13.45 12.43 9.51
N TRP A 85 -12.79 11.66 8.65
CA TRP A 85 -13.33 11.24 7.35
C TRP A 85 -14.32 10.09 7.52
N SER A 86 -15.26 9.98 6.59
CA SER A 86 -16.11 8.79 6.49
C SER A 86 -15.26 7.55 6.15
N TYR A 87 -15.75 6.36 6.53
CA TYR A 87 -15.05 5.11 6.22
C TYR A 87 -14.83 4.89 4.72
N LEU A 88 -15.75 5.40 3.89
CA LEU A 88 -15.65 5.33 2.43
C LEU A 88 -14.54 6.24 1.90
N GLU A 89 -14.41 7.45 2.43
CA GLU A 89 -13.29 8.36 2.10
C GLU A 89 -11.95 7.78 2.54
N GLY A 90 -11.87 7.17 3.73
CA GLY A 90 -10.67 6.48 4.19
C GLY A 90 -10.27 5.30 3.29
N MET A 91 -11.23 4.50 2.83
CA MET A 91 -10.98 3.42 1.85
C MET A 91 -10.55 3.97 0.49
N TYR A 92 -11.23 5.00 -0.01
CA TYR A 92 -10.91 5.67 -1.27
C TYR A 92 -9.47 6.21 -1.25
N TYR A 93 -9.11 6.95 -0.20
CA TYR A 93 -7.75 7.46 0.00
C TYR A 93 -6.72 6.32 0.04
N SER A 94 -7.01 5.26 0.79
CA SER A 94 -6.11 4.10 0.91
C SER A 94 -5.85 3.44 -0.44
N VAL A 95 -6.89 3.21 -1.25
CA VAL A 95 -6.75 2.60 -2.57
C VAL A 95 -5.98 3.50 -3.53
N ILE A 96 -6.30 4.79 -3.62
CA ILE A 96 -5.63 5.74 -4.53
C ILE A 96 -4.17 5.96 -4.18
N THR A 97 -3.85 5.97 -2.88
CA THR A 97 -2.48 6.09 -2.39
C THR A 97 -1.68 4.82 -2.64
N LEU A 98 -2.24 3.64 -2.33
CA LEU A 98 -1.56 2.36 -2.55
C LEU A 98 -1.37 2.01 -4.03
N THR A 99 -2.31 2.41 -4.88
CA THR A 99 -2.20 2.26 -6.34
C THR A 99 -1.31 3.33 -6.97
N THR A 100 -0.80 4.28 -6.17
CA THR A 100 0.04 5.41 -6.61
C THR A 100 -0.64 6.33 -7.64
N VAL A 101 -1.98 6.30 -7.72
CA VAL A 101 -2.76 7.22 -8.57
C VAL A 101 -2.65 8.65 -8.02
N GLY A 102 -2.84 8.81 -6.71
CA GLY A 102 -2.56 10.05 -5.99
C GLY A 102 -3.28 11.30 -6.51
N PHE A 103 -4.62 11.29 -6.61
CA PHE A 103 -5.39 12.48 -7.06
C PHE A 103 -5.11 13.74 -6.21
N GLY A 104 -4.83 13.57 -4.91
CA GLY A 104 -4.49 14.67 -4.00
C GLY A 104 -5.69 15.52 -3.59
N ASP A 105 -6.90 15.00 -3.74
CA ASP A 105 -8.17 15.54 -3.27
C ASP A 105 -8.40 15.30 -1.76
N LEU A 106 -7.93 14.16 -1.25
CA LEU A 106 -7.83 13.87 0.18
C LEU A 106 -6.37 13.73 0.59
N VAL A 107 -5.93 14.51 1.57
CA VAL A 107 -4.55 14.51 2.08
C VAL A 107 -4.59 14.59 3.61
N PRO A 108 -4.06 13.60 4.34
CA PRO A 108 -4.10 13.59 5.80
C PRO A 108 -3.23 14.71 6.36
N GLY A 109 -3.71 15.39 7.40
CA GLY A 109 -3.03 16.52 8.03
C GLY A 109 -3.13 17.85 7.26
N GLU A 110 -3.81 17.87 6.12
CA GLU A 110 -4.26 19.13 5.52
C GLU A 110 -5.62 19.46 6.14
N GLU A 111 -5.81 20.69 6.65
CA GLU A 111 -7.11 21.16 7.15
C GLU A 111 -8.09 21.17 5.97
N SER A 112 -8.72 20.02 5.73
CA SER A 112 -9.76 19.87 4.74
C SER A 112 -10.87 20.76 5.25
N THR A 113 -11.07 21.90 4.58
CA THR A 113 -12.11 22.86 4.93
C THR A 113 -13.40 22.07 5.08
N LYS A 114 -13.85 21.98 6.34
CA LYS A 114 -14.99 21.18 6.80
C LYS A 114 -16.03 21.11 5.70
N HIS A 115 -16.35 19.91 5.24
CA HIS A 115 -17.47 19.68 4.32
C HIS A 115 -18.76 20.01 5.09
N ASN A 116 -19.04 21.31 5.18
CA ASN A 116 -20.26 21.87 5.72
C ASN A 116 -21.21 22.04 4.53
N ASN A 117 -21.95 20.98 4.24
CA ASN A 117 -23.41 20.94 3.98
C ASN A 117 -23.80 19.63 3.32
#